data_AF-M5RDZ7-F1
#
_entry.id   AF-M5RDZ7-F1
#
_cell.length_a   1.000
_cell.length_b   1.000
_cell.length_c   1.000
_cell.angle_alpha   90.00
_cell.angle_beta   90.00
_cell.angle_gamma   90.00
#
_symmetry.space_group_name_H-M   'P 1'
#
loop_
_entity.id
_entity.type
_entity.pdbx_description
1 polymer ?
#
loop_
_entity_poly.entity_id
_entity_poly.type
_entity_poly.pdbx_seq_one_letter_code
_entity_poly.pdbx_strand_id
1 'polypeptide(L)'
;MFLSRESGSLLSPKSIVATTEIAIVIRSRHCSIQIVFAQMQKPRLTDDDMIRDVHGFVVASLKRLHDQQLAVENFDLAFSWYCFGAILKISERNILEGEHYRYDAVLRGVLEKTELIDDLDSMVKKVRTGPPKDFTKFLNTAFRAFGAYQQRPAEEFELGLRDELQARQEVAVKLEEFDQILQDEALRLSKPCMFLQQSDVSDATCGIWGGNGVVPAPSRLWRHVCSVNCDWFGTVGIPLRGWLSVYVSDKSSAVRAFCDEHRTFTPTQSGIRLTGVPRLSMPPMQAICHFGGSNVDEWLRKRGLGRRDYDAFDLPELDENYTKNWQKTCPLYGDEADIVLGGWHLQWPDGKRYDKRPGTLCLTTFRDAEPWIEVWCESSGKLKCFARVT
;
A
#
# COMPACT_ATOMS: atom_id res chain seq x y z
N MET A 1 14.47 -3.60 55.24
CA MET A 1 15.16 -4.09 56.47
C MET A 1 16.52 -4.60 56.02
N PHE A 2 17.60 -3.86 56.30
CA PHE A 2 18.97 -4.23 55.93
C PHE A 2 19.72 -4.64 57.19
N LEU A 3 20.34 -5.82 57.18
CA LEU A 3 21.32 -6.24 58.18
C LEU A 3 22.65 -6.50 57.45
N SER A 4 23.67 -5.74 57.83
CA SER A 4 25.08 -5.97 57.46
C SER A 4 25.83 -6.36 58.73
N ARG A 5 26.64 -7.42 58.65
CA ARG A 5 27.49 -7.92 59.74
C ARG A 5 28.93 -7.55 59.38
N GLU A 6 29.53 -6.66 60.15
CA GLU A 6 30.95 -6.32 60.04
C GLU A 6 31.81 -7.34 60.79
N SER A 7 32.96 -7.69 60.20
CA SER A 7 34.12 -8.19 60.91
C SER A 7 35.36 -7.57 60.27
N GLY A 8 36.08 -6.74 61.04
CA GLY A 8 37.20 -5.94 60.56
C GLY A 8 38.54 -6.68 60.47
N SER A 9 39.41 -6.18 59.58
CA SER A 9 40.85 -6.06 59.84
C SER A 9 41.40 -4.90 59.00
N LEU A 10 42.31 -4.13 59.61
CA LEU A 10 42.90 -2.88 59.12
C LEU A 10 44.03 -3.15 58.10
N LEU A 11 43.86 -2.74 56.84
CA LEU A 11 44.95 -2.41 55.90
C LEU A 11 44.54 -1.27 54.93
N SER A 12 45.55 -0.50 54.50
CA SER A 12 45.60 0.82 53.83
C SER A 12 44.60 1.12 52.68
N PRO A 13 44.34 2.41 52.33
CA PRO A 13 43.25 2.80 51.44
C PRO A 13 43.56 2.50 49.97
N LYS A 14 42.99 1.41 49.46
CA LYS A 14 42.72 1.23 48.03
C LYS A 14 41.22 1.08 47.84
N SER A 15 40.63 2.12 47.24
CA SER A 15 39.34 2.15 46.53
C SER A 15 38.29 1.12 46.98
N ILE A 16 37.38 1.53 47.87
CA ILE A 16 36.07 0.91 47.98
C ILE A 16 35.29 1.31 46.72
N VAL A 17 35.11 0.37 45.81
CA VAL A 17 34.21 0.54 44.65
C VAL A 17 32.87 -0.05 45.05
N ALA A 18 31.87 0.81 45.21
CA ALA A 18 30.48 0.36 45.34
C ALA A 18 29.97 -0.04 43.96
N THR A 19 29.65 -1.32 43.77
CA THR A 19 28.87 -1.81 42.62
C THR A 19 27.39 -1.67 42.94
N THR A 20 26.66 -0.93 42.13
CA THR A 20 25.20 -0.82 42.23
C THR A 20 24.56 -1.83 41.27
N GLU A 21 23.92 -2.86 41.81
CA GLU A 21 23.08 -3.74 41.01
C GLU A 21 21.66 -3.16 40.95
N ILE A 22 21.14 -2.99 39.72
CA ILE A 22 19.73 -2.66 39.50
C ILE A 22 19.06 -3.94 39.01
N ALA A 23 18.14 -4.47 39.81
CA ALA A 23 17.30 -5.59 39.45
C ALA A 23 15.87 -5.09 39.18
N ILE A 24 15.37 -5.31 37.97
CA ILE A 24 13.97 -5.09 37.62
C ILE A 24 13.27 -6.45 37.69
N VAL A 25 12.31 -6.59 38.61
CA VAL A 25 11.52 -7.81 38.77
C VAL A 25 10.13 -7.56 38.20
N ILE A 26 9.79 -8.24 37.12
CA ILE A 26 8.46 -8.22 36.52
C ILE A 26 7.74 -9.49 36.95
N ARG A 27 6.59 -9.34 37.63
CA ARG A 27 5.77 -10.47 38.06
C ARG A 27 4.43 -10.48 37.36
N SER A 28 4.01 -11.65 36.88
CA SER A 28 2.64 -11.96 36.51
C SER A 28 2.12 -13.15 37.33
N ARG A 29 0.83 -13.49 37.22
CA ARG A 29 0.22 -14.66 37.89
C ARG A 29 0.88 -15.99 37.51
N HIS A 30 1.60 -16.05 36.39
CA HIS A 30 2.17 -17.30 35.86
C HIS A 30 3.70 -17.30 35.73
N CYS A 31 4.38 -16.16 35.91
CA CYS A 31 5.85 -16.13 35.91
C CYS A 31 6.42 -14.92 36.65
N SER A 32 7.68 -15.05 37.06
CA SER A 32 8.51 -13.96 37.60
C SER A 32 9.76 -13.87 36.73
N ILE A 33 9.91 -12.76 36.00
CA ILE A 33 11.10 -12.46 35.22
C ILE A 33 11.93 -11.45 36.00
N GLN A 34 13.12 -11.85 36.43
CA GLN A 34 14.08 -10.96 37.07
C GLN A 34 15.17 -10.60 36.07
N ILE A 35 15.24 -9.33 35.72
CA ILE A 35 16.27 -8.77 34.84
C ILE A 35 17.30 -8.10 35.75
N VAL A 36 18.47 -8.74 35.89
CA VAL A 36 19.59 -8.20 36.66
C VAL A 36 20.57 -7.54 35.69
N PHE A 37 20.79 -6.25 35.85
CA PHE A 37 21.85 -5.55 35.13
C PHE A 37 23.15 -5.65 35.92
N ALA A 38 24.01 -6.60 35.55
CA ALA A 38 25.35 -6.67 36.07
C ALA A 38 26.25 -5.66 35.35
N GLN A 39 26.88 -4.75 36.11
CA GLN A 39 27.83 -3.79 35.57
C GLN A 39 29.14 -4.52 35.22
N MET A 40 29.29 -4.97 33.97
CA MET A 40 30.59 -5.46 33.50
C MET A 40 31.49 -4.26 33.17
N GLN A 41 32.64 -4.15 33.85
CA GLN A 41 33.71 -3.29 33.38
C GLN A 41 34.25 -3.86 32.07
N LYS A 42 33.73 -3.37 30.94
CA LYS A 42 34.32 -3.57 29.61
C LYS A 42 34.85 -2.23 29.08
N PRO A 43 35.88 -2.24 28.21
CA PRO A 43 36.38 -1.02 27.59
C PRO A 43 35.28 -0.36 26.75
N ARG A 44 35.41 0.96 26.52
CA ARG A 44 34.49 1.79 25.72
C ARG A 44 33.98 1.03 24.48
N LEU A 45 32.71 0.67 24.50
CA LEU A 45 31.99 0.14 23.34
C LEU A 45 31.70 1.30 22.39
N THR A 46 31.84 1.08 21.08
CA THR A 46 31.37 2.03 20.07
C THR A 46 29.84 1.98 19.97
N ASP A 47 29.23 3.01 19.38
CA ASP A 47 27.77 3.05 19.21
C ASP A 47 27.24 1.82 18.43
N ASP A 48 28.01 1.36 17.44
CA ASP A 48 27.70 0.17 16.64
C ASP A 48 27.77 -1.13 17.45
N ASP A 49 28.70 -1.22 18.40
CA ASP A 49 28.77 -2.37 19.31
C ASP A 49 27.56 -2.43 20.24
N MET A 50 27.10 -1.27 20.69
CA MET A 50 25.98 -1.17 21.62
C MET A 50 24.65 -1.49 20.93
N ILE A 51 24.45 -0.99 19.70
CA ILE A 51 23.29 -1.34 18.86
C ILE A 51 23.28 -2.84 18.59
N ARG A 52 24.43 -3.44 18.25
CA ARG A 52 24.56 -4.87 17.99
C ARG A 52 24.29 -5.73 19.21
N ASP A 53 24.76 -5.35 20.39
CA ASP A 53 24.53 -6.09 21.64
C ASP A 53 23.06 -6.02 22.07
N VAL A 54 22.42 -4.85 21.95
CA VAL A 54 20.99 -4.67 22.22
C VAL A 54 20.15 -5.49 21.23
N HIS A 55 20.47 -5.41 19.94
CA HIS A 55 19.80 -6.18 18.90
C HIS A 55 19.95 -7.69 19.11
N GLY A 56 21.16 -8.18 19.42
CA GLY A 56 21.42 -9.59 19.71
C GLY A 56 20.66 -10.11 20.93
N PHE A 57 20.60 -9.33 22.00
CA PHE A 57 19.83 -9.67 23.20
C PHE A 57 18.32 -9.74 22.93
N VAL A 58 17.78 -8.81 22.13
CA VAL A 58 16.36 -8.76 21.75
C VAL A 58 16.00 -9.95 20.87
N VAL A 59 16.80 -10.25 19.85
CA VAL A 59 16.58 -11.43 18.99
C VAL A 59 16.61 -12.71 19.82
N ALA A 60 17.54 -12.84 20.78
CA ALA A 60 17.61 -14.01 21.66
C ALA A 60 16.44 -14.11 22.67
N SER A 61 15.82 -12.99 23.03
CA SER A 61 14.68 -12.92 23.94
C SER A 61 13.35 -13.16 23.21
N LEU A 62 13.18 -12.58 22.02
CA LEU A 62 12.05 -12.82 21.13
C LEU A 62 12.02 -14.27 20.66
N LYS A 63 13.18 -14.85 20.32
CA LYS A 63 13.30 -16.27 19.99
C LYS A 63 12.88 -17.15 21.17
N ARG A 64 13.29 -16.81 22.40
CA ARG A 64 12.85 -17.52 23.61
C ARG A 64 11.34 -17.42 23.87
N LEU A 65 10.73 -16.26 23.62
CA LEU A 65 9.28 -16.06 23.76
C LEU A 65 8.50 -16.83 22.70
N HIS A 66 8.98 -16.80 21.45
CA HIS A 66 8.46 -17.60 20.34
C HIS A 66 8.55 -19.11 20.63
N ASP A 67 9.72 -19.58 21.07
CA ASP A 67 9.96 -21.00 21.39
C ASP A 67 9.14 -21.48 22.59
N GLN A 68 8.67 -20.56 23.46
CA GLN A 68 7.77 -20.86 24.58
C GLN A 68 6.28 -20.81 24.21
N GLN A 69 5.93 -20.61 22.92
CA GLN A 69 4.55 -20.46 22.44
C GLN A 69 3.73 -19.40 23.21
N LEU A 70 4.40 -18.41 23.80
CA LEU A 70 3.73 -17.23 24.35
C LEU A 70 3.35 -16.36 23.15
N ALA A 71 2.05 -16.34 22.84
CA ALA A 71 1.49 -15.84 21.60
C ALA A 71 2.03 -14.46 21.18
N VAL A 72 2.19 -14.33 19.86
CA VAL A 72 2.63 -13.15 19.07
C VAL A 72 1.77 -11.89 19.33
N GLU A 73 0.65 -12.01 20.05
CA GLU A 73 -0.30 -10.94 20.39
C GLU A 73 0.27 -9.84 21.30
N ASN A 74 1.47 -10.02 21.86
CA ASN A 74 2.15 -9.02 22.69
C ASN A 74 3.33 -8.33 22.00
N PHE A 75 3.54 -8.55 20.70
CA PHE A 75 4.72 -8.01 20.01
C PHE A 75 4.76 -6.47 20.03
N ASP A 76 3.63 -5.80 19.78
CA ASP A 76 3.56 -4.33 19.76
C ASP A 76 3.74 -3.73 21.16
N LEU A 77 3.25 -4.41 22.19
CA LEU A 77 3.42 -3.99 23.57
C LEU A 77 4.89 -4.20 24.01
N ALA A 78 5.47 -5.36 23.76
CA ALA A 78 6.87 -5.66 24.04
C ALA A 78 7.83 -4.73 23.26
N PHE A 79 7.46 -4.35 22.03
CA PHE A 79 8.20 -3.41 21.21
C PHE A 79 8.06 -1.97 21.73
N SER A 80 6.87 -1.55 22.17
CA SER A 80 6.66 -0.26 22.83
C SER A 80 7.46 -0.14 24.13
N TRP A 81 7.51 -1.21 24.93
CA TRP A 81 8.35 -1.31 26.12
C TRP A 81 9.84 -1.31 25.79
N TYR A 82 10.24 -1.93 24.68
CA TYR A 82 11.60 -1.90 24.15
C TYR A 82 12.03 -0.48 23.77
N CYS A 83 11.20 0.25 23.02
CA CYS A 83 11.45 1.64 22.63
C CYS A 83 11.55 2.55 23.85
N PHE A 84 10.66 2.37 24.82
CA PHE A 84 10.68 3.15 26.07
C PHE A 84 11.92 2.86 26.92
N GLY A 85 12.31 1.59 27.07
CA GLY A 85 13.51 1.20 27.80
C GLY A 85 14.80 1.69 27.14
N ALA A 86 14.87 1.66 25.80
CA ALA A 86 16.00 2.21 25.05
C ALA A 86 16.13 3.73 25.22
N ILE A 87 15.01 4.46 25.16
CA ILE A 87 14.96 5.90 25.39
C ILE A 87 15.41 6.26 26.82
N LEU A 88 14.97 5.51 27.83
CA LEU A 88 15.35 5.76 29.22
C LEU A 88 16.86 5.52 29.47
N LYS A 89 17.42 4.46 28.92
CA LYS A 89 18.84 4.11 29.12
C LYS A 89 19.81 5.09 28.43
N ILE A 90 19.42 5.60 27.26
CA ILE A 90 20.16 6.65 26.55
C ILE A 90 20.06 7.98 27.31
N SER A 91 18.89 8.29 27.86
CA SER A 91 18.66 9.52 28.64
C SER A 91 19.44 9.53 29.97
N GLU A 92 19.51 8.41 30.67
CA GLU A 92 20.22 8.27 31.96
C GLU A 92 21.74 8.51 31.81
N ARG A 93 22.36 7.96 30.75
CA ARG A 93 23.79 8.16 30.47
C ARG A 93 24.12 9.61 30.11
N ASN A 94 23.29 10.27 29.29
CA ASN A 94 23.54 11.64 28.86
C ASN A 94 23.34 12.66 29.99
N ILE A 95 22.45 12.38 30.95
CA ILE A 95 22.30 13.18 32.17
C ILE A 95 23.55 13.07 33.06
N LEU A 96 24.19 11.90 33.11
CA LEU A 96 25.42 11.67 33.88
C LEU A 96 26.68 12.22 33.20
N GLU A 97 26.69 12.34 31.87
CA GLU A 97 27.85 12.78 31.08
C GLU A 97 27.80 14.27 30.66
N GLY A 98 26.67 14.97 30.86
CA GLY A 98 26.56 16.42 30.67
C GLY A 98 26.55 16.89 29.21
N GLU A 99 26.38 15.99 28.24
CA GLU A 99 26.41 16.32 26.81
C GLU A 99 25.02 16.53 26.20
N HIS A 100 24.91 17.58 25.38
CA HIS A 100 23.72 17.91 24.60
C HIS A 100 23.93 17.51 23.12
N TYR A 101 23.47 16.31 22.72
CA TYR A 101 23.42 15.92 21.30
C TYR A 101 22.07 15.35 20.84
N ARG A 102 21.87 15.41 19.52
CA ARG A 102 20.59 15.32 18.79
C ARG A 102 20.00 13.90 18.73
N TYR A 103 18.85 13.76 19.36
CA TYR A 103 17.95 12.60 19.40
C TYR A 103 17.42 12.08 18.03
N ASP A 104 17.78 12.72 16.91
CA ASP A 104 17.08 12.63 15.61
C ASP A 104 17.19 11.27 14.90
N ALA A 105 18.34 10.58 14.98
CA ALA A 105 18.61 9.40 14.14
C ALA A 105 18.01 8.09 14.72
N VAL A 106 18.08 7.93 16.05
CA VAL A 106 17.61 6.72 16.73
C VAL A 106 16.09 6.71 16.87
N LEU A 107 15.49 7.87 17.19
CA LEU A 107 14.03 7.98 17.25
C LEU A 107 13.38 7.82 15.87
N ARG A 108 13.99 8.28 14.77
CA ARG A 108 13.45 8.04 13.42
C ARG A 108 13.40 6.55 13.07
N GLY A 109 14.47 5.80 13.31
CA GLY A 109 14.49 4.37 12.99
C GLY A 109 13.50 3.54 13.81
N VAL A 110 13.10 4.05 14.99
CA VAL A 110 12.08 3.44 15.85
C VAL A 110 10.67 3.85 15.44
N LEU A 111 10.45 5.12 15.09
CA LEU A 111 9.13 5.69 14.80
C LEU A 111 8.64 5.39 13.37
N GLU A 112 9.55 5.16 12.41
CA GLU A 112 9.21 4.73 11.05
C GLU A 112 8.52 3.35 10.98
N LYS A 113 8.42 2.62 12.10
CA LYS A 113 7.82 1.28 12.16
C LYS A 113 6.53 1.16 12.98
N THR A 114 6.01 2.26 13.53
CA THR A 114 4.80 2.25 14.34
C THR A 114 3.87 3.37 13.91
N GLU A 115 2.63 3.06 13.52
CA GLU A 115 1.57 4.00 13.10
C GLU A 115 1.04 4.91 14.24
N LEU A 116 1.86 5.19 15.25
CA LEU A 116 1.61 6.17 16.32
C LEU A 116 2.13 7.58 15.93
N ILE A 117 2.25 7.83 14.62
CA ILE A 117 3.11 8.88 14.06
C ILE A 117 2.56 10.29 14.33
N ASP A 118 1.26 10.54 14.21
CA ASP A 118 0.78 11.93 14.13
C ASP A 118 0.72 12.67 15.48
N ASP A 119 0.28 11.98 16.54
CA ASP A 119 0.27 12.56 17.88
C ASP A 119 1.69 12.68 18.45
N LEU A 120 2.55 11.70 18.17
CA LEU A 120 3.93 11.70 18.64
C LEU A 120 4.79 12.71 17.85
N ASP A 121 4.61 12.88 16.54
CA ASP A 121 5.38 13.84 15.73
C ASP A 121 5.02 15.30 16.07
N SER A 122 3.74 15.57 16.33
CA SER A 122 3.27 16.87 16.88
C SER A 122 3.91 17.18 18.24
N MET A 123 4.03 16.17 19.11
CA MET A 123 4.62 16.30 20.44
C MET A 123 6.15 16.37 20.42
N VAL A 124 6.81 15.59 19.57
CA VAL A 124 8.26 15.63 19.33
C VAL A 124 8.66 16.99 18.76
N LYS A 125 7.89 17.58 17.84
CA LYS A 125 8.13 18.97 17.35
C LYS A 125 8.07 20.01 18.46
N LYS A 126 7.18 19.86 19.45
CA LYS A 126 7.10 20.75 20.63
C LYS A 126 8.29 20.57 21.57
N VAL A 127 8.73 19.34 21.81
CA VAL A 127 9.92 19.04 22.62
C VAL A 127 11.21 19.51 21.93
N ARG A 128 11.26 19.47 20.60
CA ARG A 128 12.42 19.86 19.78
C ARG A 128 12.68 21.37 19.75
N THR A 129 11.66 22.18 20.01
CA THR A 129 11.74 23.66 19.96
C THR A 129 11.54 24.33 21.32
N GLY A 130 11.05 23.59 22.33
CA GLY A 130 10.82 24.10 23.69
C GLY A 130 12.05 23.99 24.61
N PRO A 131 12.12 24.81 25.69
CA PRO A 131 13.18 24.72 26.70
C PRO A 131 13.20 23.35 27.40
N PRO A 132 14.36 22.88 27.93
CA PRO A 132 14.54 21.56 28.57
C PRO A 132 13.51 21.20 29.68
N LYS A 133 12.87 22.21 30.26
CA LYS A 133 11.80 22.08 31.27
C LYS A 133 10.55 21.39 30.71
N ASP A 134 10.30 21.52 29.40
CA ASP A 134 9.14 20.91 28.74
C ASP A 134 9.34 19.41 28.53
N PHE A 135 10.57 18.94 28.32
CA PHE A 135 10.89 17.51 28.26
C PHE A 135 10.75 16.83 29.63
N THR A 136 11.19 17.49 30.70
CA THR A 136 11.02 16.96 32.07
C THR A 136 9.53 16.93 32.46
N LYS A 137 8.75 17.92 32.04
CA LYS A 137 7.29 17.94 32.22
C LYS A 137 6.61 16.83 31.40
N PHE A 138 7.10 16.56 30.19
CA PHE A 138 6.66 15.44 29.35
C PHE A 138 6.90 14.09 30.04
N LEU A 139 8.14 13.81 30.46
CA LEU A 139 8.48 12.58 31.17
C LEU A 139 7.62 12.41 32.42
N ASN A 140 7.47 13.45 33.24
CA ASN A 140 6.61 13.39 34.43
C ASN A 140 5.13 13.18 34.10
N THR A 141 4.64 13.69 32.98
CA THR A 141 3.25 13.47 32.54
C THR A 141 3.05 12.03 32.05
N ALA A 142 4.00 11.51 31.26
CA ALA A 142 4.01 10.12 30.83
C ALA A 142 4.11 9.16 32.03
N PHE A 143 5.02 9.41 32.98
CA PHE A 143 5.16 8.62 34.21
C PHE A 143 3.92 8.70 35.11
N ARG A 144 3.23 9.83 35.19
CA ARG A 144 1.96 9.96 35.94
C ARG A 144 0.81 9.23 35.26
N ALA A 145 0.69 9.35 33.94
CA ALA A 145 -0.27 8.56 33.17
C ALA A 145 0.00 7.06 33.37
N PHE A 146 1.27 6.66 33.35
CA PHE A 146 1.70 5.29 33.59
C PHE A 146 1.45 4.80 35.03
N GLY A 147 1.70 5.65 36.04
CA GLY A 147 1.41 5.34 37.44
C GLY A 147 -0.08 5.24 37.72
N ALA A 148 -0.90 6.11 37.13
CA ALA A 148 -2.36 6.00 37.17
C ALA A 148 -2.87 4.75 36.43
N TYR A 149 -2.16 4.33 35.38
CA TYR A 149 -2.44 3.12 34.62
C TYR A 149 -2.13 1.84 35.42
N GLN A 150 -1.03 1.80 36.19
CA GLN A 150 -0.70 0.68 37.09
C GLN A 150 -1.65 0.55 38.28
N GLN A 151 -2.39 1.59 38.64
CA GLN A 151 -3.35 1.56 39.74
C GLN A 151 -4.73 1.03 39.34
N ARG A 152 -4.99 0.80 38.04
CA ARG A 152 -6.20 0.11 37.62
C ARG A 152 -6.12 -1.37 38.03
N PRO A 153 -7.20 -1.94 38.61
CA PRO A 153 -7.28 -3.38 38.81
C PRO A 153 -7.01 -4.09 37.48
N ALA A 154 -6.15 -5.11 37.49
CA ALA A 154 -5.81 -5.88 36.29
C ALA A 154 -7.05 -6.38 35.53
N GLU A 155 -8.14 -6.63 36.26
CA GLU A 155 -9.43 -7.07 35.72
C GLU A 155 -10.15 -6.00 34.89
N GLU A 156 -10.08 -4.72 35.27
CA GLU A 156 -10.64 -3.61 34.46
C GLU A 156 -9.83 -3.37 33.19
N PHE A 157 -8.52 -3.62 33.26
CA PHE A 157 -7.62 -3.51 32.13
C PHE A 157 -7.84 -4.63 31.11
N GLU A 158 -7.91 -5.88 31.57
CA GLU A 158 -8.21 -7.03 30.72
C GLU A 158 -9.59 -6.92 30.07
N LEU A 159 -10.58 -6.37 30.78
CA LEU A 159 -11.93 -6.16 30.23
C LEU A 159 -11.91 -5.11 29.10
N GLY A 160 -11.28 -3.96 29.32
CA GLY A 160 -11.19 -2.91 28.29
C GLY A 160 -10.42 -3.36 27.04
N LEU A 161 -9.35 -4.14 27.21
CA LEU A 161 -8.61 -4.74 26.09
C LEU A 161 -9.43 -5.77 25.34
N ARG A 162 -10.21 -6.61 26.03
CA ARG A 162 -11.11 -7.58 25.39
C ARG A 162 -12.19 -6.87 24.58
N ASP A 163 -12.82 -5.84 25.15
CA ASP A 163 -13.85 -5.07 24.45
C ASP A 163 -13.27 -4.36 23.20
N GLU A 164 -12.07 -3.80 23.30
CA GLU A 164 -11.40 -3.16 22.16
C GLU A 164 -10.98 -4.19 21.10
N LEU A 165 -10.43 -5.34 21.51
CA LEU A 165 -10.06 -6.42 20.59
C LEU A 165 -11.29 -7.02 19.90
N GLN A 166 -12.39 -7.21 20.64
CA GLN A 166 -13.64 -7.68 20.08
C GLN A 166 -14.20 -6.66 19.08
N ALA A 167 -14.20 -5.37 19.41
CA ALA A 167 -14.63 -4.32 18.48
C ALA A 167 -13.76 -4.31 17.20
N ARG A 168 -12.45 -4.48 17.33
CA ARG A 168 -11.54 -4.59 16.17
C ARG A 168 -11.80 -5.84 15.34
N GLN A 169 -12.05 -6.99 15.97
CA GLN A 169 -12.42 -8.23 15.28
C GLN A 169 -13.74 -8.08 14.53
N GLU A 170 -14.75 -7.47 15.15
CA GLU A 170 -16.04 -7.20 14.52
C GLU A 170 -15.92 -6.24 13.32
N VAL A 171 -15.01 -5.25 13.40
CA VAL A 171 -14.69 -4.37 12.27
C VAL A 171 -13.98 -5.14 11.15
N ALA A 172 -13.00 -5.98 11.48
CA ALA A 172 -12.27 -6.79 10.50
C ALA A 172 -13.17 -7.76 9.73
N VAL A 173 -14.07 -8.48 10.43
CA VAL A 173 -15.04 -9.38 9.79
C VAL A 173 -15.97 -8.61 8.84
N LYS A 174 -16.44 -7.42 9.25
CA LYS A 174 -17.26 -6.59 8.37
C LYS A 174 -16.50 -6.12 7.13
N LEU A 175 -15.20 -5.81 7.27
CA LEU A 175 -14.36 -5.43 6.13
C LEU A 175 -14.21 -6.58 5.13
N GLU A 176 -13.98 -7.81 5.60
CA GLU A 176 -13.89 -9.00 4.74
C GLU A 176 -15.20 -9.27 3.98
N GLU A 177 -16.36 -9.15 4.65
CA GLU A 177 -17.66 -9.29 3.99
C GLU A 177 -17.86 -8.25 2.88
N PHE A 178 -17.37 -7.03 3.08
CA PHE A 178 -17.47 -5.97 2.07
C PHE A 178 -16.53 -6.18 0.89
N ASP A 179 -15.31 -6.63 1.14
CA ASP A 179 -14.38 -7.00 0.07
C ASP A 179 -14.98 -8.09 -0.80
N GLN A 180 -15.62 -9.10 -0.20
CA GLN A 180 -16.29 -10.16 -0.96
C GLN A 180 -17.42 -9.61 -1.83
N ILE A 181 -18.27 -8.70 -1.31
CA ILE A 181 -19.34 -8.06 -2.09
C ILE A 181 -18.76 -7.33 -3.32
N LEU A 182 -17.66 -6.60 -3.14
CA LEU A 182 -17.03 -5.86 -4.23
C LEU A 182 -16.40 -6.80 -5.26
N GLN A 183 -15.73 -7.88 -4.83
CA GLN A 183 -15.13 -8.87 -5.73
C GLN A 183 -16.20 -9.63 -6.54
N ASP A 184 -17.26 -10.11 -5.88
CA ASP A 184 -18.36 -10.80 -6.53
C ASP A 184 -19.03 -9.90 -7.58
N GLU A 185 -19.26 -8.64 -7.20
CA GLU A 185 -19.86 -7.67 -8.09
C GLU A 185 -18.94 -7.31 -9.27
N ALA A 186 -17.64 -7.18 -9.02
CA ALA A 186 -16.66 -6.92 -10.05
C ALA A 186 -16.59 -8.06 -11.08
N LEU A 187 -16.62 -9.31 -10.62
CA LEU A 187 -16.71 -10.49 -11.49
C LEU A 187 -18.01 -10.47 -12.31
N ARG A 188 -19.15 -10.17 -11.68
CA ARG A 188 -20.45 -10.06 -12.37
C ARG A 188 -20.46 -8.97 -13.44
N LEU A 189 -19.80 -7.85 -13.16
CA LEU A 189 -19.70 -6.69 -14.05
C LEU A 189 -18.52 -6.78 -15.03
N SER A 190 -17.68 -7.81 -14.94
CA SER A 190 -16.52 -7.96 -15.81
C SER A 190 -16.94 -8.06 -17.28
N LYS A 191 -16.13 -7.46 -18.14
CA LYS A 191 -16.38 -7.45 -19.59
C LYS A 191 -15.35 -8.32 -20.29
N PRO A 192 -15.76 -9.14 -21.28
CA PRO A 192 -14.80 -9.80 -22.15
C PRO A 192 -13.91 -8.77 -22.84
N CYS A 193 -12.62 -9.09 -22.92
CA CYS A 193 -11.63 -8.31 -23.64
C CYS A 193 -10.57 -9.23 -24.25
N MET A 194 -9.70 -8.68 -25.06
CA MET A 194 -8.55 -9.40 -25.59
C MET A 194 -7.30 -8.54 -25.46
N PHE A 195 -6.25 -9.11 -24.88
CA PHE A 195 -4.95 -8.45 -24.83
C PHE A 195 -4.19 -8.83 -26.08
N LEU A 196 -3.67 -7.82 -26.76
CA LEU A 196 -2.79 -7.99 -27.90
C LEU A 196 -1.36 -7.76 -27.44
N GLN A 197 -0.51 -8.75 -27.68
CA GLN A 197 0.89 -8.77 -27.27
C GLN A 197 1.77 -9.05 -28.49
N GLN A 198 2.96 -8.47 -28.51
CA GLN A 198 3.99 -8.80 -29.48
C GLN A 198 4.23 -10.31 -29.55
N SER A 199 4.29 -10.83 -30.77
CA SER A 199 4.57 -12.24 -31.01
C SER A 199 5.34 -12.43 -32.31
N ASP A 200 6.24 -13.42 -32.28
CA ASP A 200 7.02 -13.85 -33.45
C ASP A 200 6.24 -14.82 -34.36
N VAL A 201 5.05 -15.27 -33.93
CA VAL A 201 4.23 -16.23 -34.68
C VAL A 201 3.40 -15.51 -35.74
N SER A 202 3.74 -15.71 -37.02
CA SER A 202 3.09 -15.02 -38.14
C SER A 202 1.61 -15.34 -38.31
N ASP A 203 1.21 -16.59 -38.05
CA ASP A 203 -0.07 -17.13 -38.53
C ASP A 203 -1.26 -16.77 -37.64
N ALA A 204 -1.01 -16.29 -36.41
CA ALA A 204 -2.03 -15.86 -35.46
C ALA A 204 -2.13 -14.33 -35.32
N THR A 205 -1.59 -13.57 -36.28
CA THR A 205 -1.56 -12.10 -36.23
C THR A 205 -2.97 -11.54 -36.22
N CYS A 206 -3.38 -10.92 -35.12
CA CYS A 206 -4.67 -10.22 -34.98
C CYS A 206 -4.52 -8.70 -34.90
N GLY A 207 -3.27 -8.21 -34.83
CA GLY A 207 -2.97 -6.79 -34.91
C GLY A 207 -1.54 -6.51 -35.33
N ILE A 208 -1.27 -5.25 -35.62
CA ILE A 208 0.07 -4.69 -35.84
C ILE A 208 0.24 -3.39 -35.08
N TRP A 209 1.45 -3.15 -34.60
CA TRP A 209 1.89 -1.89 -34.02
C TRP A 209 2.90 -1.19 -34.91
N GLY A 210 2.67 0.09 -35.18
CA GLY A 210 3.47 0.92 -36.07
C GLY A 210 3.52 0.42 -37.50
N GLY A 211 4.48 0.94 -38.27
CA GLY A 211 4.63 0.63 -39.68
C GLY A 211 3.58 1.32 -40.54
N ASN A 212 3.13 0.63 -41.59
CA ASN A 212 2.03 1.11 -42.43
C ASN A 212 0.72 0.53 -41.91
N GLY A 213 -0.33 1.35 -41.81
CA GLY A 213 -1.64 0.85 -41.42
C GLY A 213 -2.31 -0.01 -42.50
N VAL A 214 -3.06 -1.02 -42.07
CA VAL A 214 -3.81 -1.91 -42.97
C VAL A 214 -4.93 -1.15 -43.69
N VAL A 215 -5.63 -0.28 -42.97
CA VAL A 215 -6.56 0.69 -43.56
C VAL A 215 -5.81 2.00 -43.72
N PRO A 216 -5.55 2.49 -44.95
CA PRO A 216 -4.69 3.64 -45.18
C PRO A 216 -5.31 4.93 -44.62
N ALA A 217 -4.46 5.82 -44.10
CA ALA A 217 -4.88 7.16 -43.74
C ALA A 217 -5.29 7.98 -44.98
N PRO A 218 -6.20 8.96 -44.83
CA PRO A 218 -6.61 9.82 -45.93
C PRO A 218 -5.50 10.78 -46.41
N SER A 219 -4.45 11.01 -45.60
CA SER A 219 -3.32 11.86 -45.99
C SER A 219 -2.02 11.45 -45.30
N ARG A 220 -0.88 11.94 -45.80
CA ARG A 220 0.47 11.68 -45.25
C ARG A 220 0.79 12.39 -43.94
N LEU A 221 -0.16 13.17 -43.40
CA LEU A 221 0.03 13.92 -42.14
C LEU A 221 -0.32 13.09 -40.90
N TRP A 222 -0.64 11.81 -41.11
CA TRP A 222 -1.10 10.88 -40.09
C TRP A 222 -0.07 9.79 -39.94
N ARG A 223 0.50 9.69 -38.74
CA ARG A 223 1.35 8.58 -38.35
C ARG A 223 0.49 7.45 -37.82
N HIS A 224 0.72 6.27 -38.36
CA HIS A 224 0.04 5.05 -37.93
C HIS A 224 0.50 4.65 -36.53
N VAL A 225 -0.46 4.24 -35.70
CA VAL A 225 -0.20 3.70 -34.36
C VAL A 225 -0.38 2.19 -34.37
N CYS A 226 -1.57 1.73 -34.76
CA CYS A 226 -1.87 0.30 -34.77
C CYS A 226 -2.98 -0.05 -35.76
N SER A 227 -3.01 -1.29 -36.20
CA SER A 227 -4.17 -1.86 -36.89
C SER A 227 -4.57 -3.17 -36.22
N VAL A 228 -5.87 -3.41 -36.09
CA VAL A 228 -6.41 -4.62 -35.45
C VAL A 228 -7.50 -5.23 -36.32
N ASN A 229 -7.55 -6.56 -36.33
CA ASN A 229 -8.63 -7.31 -36.95
C ASN A 229 -9.89 -7.20 -36.06
N CYS A 230 -11.02 -6.85 -36.68
CA CYS A 230 -12.30 -6.67 -36.04
C CYS A 230 -13.08 -7.97 -35.79
N ASP A 231 -12.59 -9.16 -36.16
CA ASP A 231 -13.30 -10.43 -35.99
C ASP A 231 -13.74 -10.67 -34.53
N TRP A 232 -12.91 -10.28 -33.56
CA TRP A 232 -13.25 -10.36 -32.14
C TRP A 232 -14.46 -9.50 -31.75
N PHE A 233 -14.64 -8.34 -32.38
CA PHE A 233 -15.68 -7.38 -32.00
C PHE A 233 -17.09 -7.97 -32.13
N GLY A 234 -17.28 -8.90 -33.07
CA GLY A 234 -18.54 -9.65 -33.20
C GLY A 234 -18.89 -10.47 -31.96
N THR A 235 -17.89 -11.00 -31.24
CA THR A 235 -18.10 -11.81 -30.03
C THR A 235 -18.56 -11.01 -28.83
N VAL A 236 -18.31 -9.69 -28.83
CA VAL A 236 -18.67 -8.75 -27.76
C VAL A 236 -19.74 -7.74 -28.18
N GLY A 237 -20.40 -7.98 -29.32
CA GLY A 237 -21.51 -7.15 -29.79
C GLY A 237 -21.11 -5.77 -30.33
N ILE A 238 -19.86 -5.58 -30.71
CA ILE A 238 -19.38 -4.35 -31.35
C ILE A 238 -19.52 -4.52 -32.88
N PRO A 239 -20.26 -3.63 -33.58
CA PRO A 239 -20.65 -3.83 -34.98
C PRO A 239 -19.54 -3.41 -35.97
N LEU A 240 -18.29 -3.78 -35.72
CA LEU A 240 -17.15 -3.49 -36.59
C LEU A 240 -16.69 -4.77 -37.30
N ARG A 241 -16.22 -4.64 -38.55
CA ARG A 241 -15.76 -5.76 -39.40
C ARG A 241 -14.50 -5.37 -40.18
N GLY A 242 -13.76 -6.38 -40.63
CA GLY A 242 -12.50 -6.23 -41.35
C GLY A 242 -11.38 -5.69 -40.48
N TRP A 243 -10.75 -4.59 -40.89
CA TRP A 243 -9.62 -4.02 -40.16
C TRP A 243 -9.93 -2.61 -39.67
N LEU A 244 -9.46 -2.31 -38.47
CA LEU A 244 -9.50 -0.99 -37.85
C LEU A 244 -8.06 -0.47 -37.74
N SER A 245 -7.77 0.73 -38.23
CA SER A 245 -6.45 1.36 -38.11
C SER A 245 -6.54 2.70 -37.41
N VAL A 246 -5.62 2.93 -36.47
CA VAL A 246 -5.56 4.10 -35.61
C VAL A 246 -4.35 4.95 -35.99
N TYR A 247 -4.56 6.26 -35.99
CA TYR A 247 -3.60 7.25 -36.42
C TYR A 247 -3.56 8.45 -35.50
N VAL A 248 -2.38 9.02 -35.34
CA VAL A 248 -2.15 10.32 -34.72
C VAL A 248 -1.66 11.32 -35.75
N SER A 249 -2.05 12.57 -35.59
CA SER A 249 -1.59 13.66 -36.46
C SER A 249 -0.16 14.07 -36.08
N ASP A 250 0.72 14.26 -37.06
CA ASP A 250 2.08 14.78 -36.80
C ASP A 250 2.07 16.30 -36.51
N LYS A 251 0.95 16.97 -36.77
CA LYS A 251 0.82 18.43 -36.64
C LYS A 251 -0.06 18.88 -35.47
N SER A 252 -0.72 17.95 -34.80
CA SER A 252 -1.67 18.25 -33.72
C SER A 252 -1.86 17.05 -32.81
N SER A 253 -2.50 17.23 -31.64
CA SER A 253 -2.90 16.14 -30.74
C SER A 253 -4.12 15.33 -31.24
N ALA A 254 -4.49 15.47 -32.53
CA ALA A 254 -5.66 14.81 -33.07
C ALA A 254 -5.41 13.32 -33.29
N VAL A 255 -6.40 12.51 -32.92
CA VAL A 255 -6.41 11.06 -33.12
C VAL A 255 -7.59 10.67 -33.98
N ARG A 256 -7.40 9.73 -34.91
CA ARG A 256 -8.47 9.19 -35.75
C ARG A 256 -8.33 7.68 -35.93
N ALA A 257 -9.46 7.03 -36.12
CA ALA A 257 -9.53 5.63 -36.48
C ALA A 257 -10.37 5.44 -37.74
N PHE A 258 -9.97 4.50 -38.59
CA PHE A 258 -10.63 4.16 -39.84
C PHE A 258 -10.86 2.65 -39.88
N CYS A 259 -12.10 2.24 -40.19
CA CYS A 259 -12.48 0.85 -40.33
C CYS A 259 -12.87 0.57 -41.78
N ASP A 260 -12.43 -0.55 -42.34
CA ASP A 260 -12.77 -0.98 -43.70
C ASP A 260 -12.94 -2.50 -43.71
N GLU A 261 -14.16 -2.95 -44.02
CA GLU A 261 -14.54 -4.35 -44.01
C GLU A 261 -13.94 -5.17 -45.16
N HIS A 262 -13.46 -4.51 -46.21
CA HIS A 262 -12.89 -5.16 -47.39
C HIS A 262 -11.37 -5.21 -47.36
N ARG A 263 -10.72 -4.59 -46.37
CA ARG A 263 -9.27 -4.63 -46.24
C ARG A 263 -8.80 -5.97 -45.74
N THR A 264 -7.67 -6.39 -46.28
CA THR A 264 -6.98 -7.61 -45.89
C THR A 264 -5.57 -7.28 -45.44
N PHE A 265 -5.09 -8.04 -44.47
CA PHE A 265 -3.70 -7.97 -44.04
C PHE A 265 -2.80 -8.71 -45.03
N THR A 266 -1.64 -8.12 -45.33
CA THR A 266 -0.62 -8.74 -46.18
C THR A 266 0.56 -9.22 -45.32
N PRO A 267 1.16 -10.39 -45.59
CA PRO A 267 2.33 -10.85 -44.81
C PRO A 267 3.53 -9.89 -44.88
N THR A 268 3.59 -9.05 -45.91
CA THR A 268 4.65 -8.04 -46.11
C THR A 268 4.37 -6.72 -45.41
N GLN A 269 3.26 -6.58 -44.67
CA GLN A 269 2.95 -5.38 -43.92
C GLN A 269 4.05 -5.11 -42.89
N SER A 270 4.58 -3.88 -42.88
CA SER A 270 5.56 -3.46 -41.88
C SER A 270 4.90 -3.21 -40.52
N GLY A 271 5.70 -3.33 -39.46
CA GLY A 271 5.25 -3.14 -38.08
C GLY A 271 5.53 -4.36 -37.20
N ILE A 272 5.21 -4.24 -35.93
CA ILE A 272 5.35 -5.31 -34.94
C ILE A 272 4.04 -6.09 -34.92
N ARG A 273 4.11 -7.41 -35.11
CA ARG A 273 2.94 -8.28 -35.12
C ARG A 273 2.45 -8.54 -33.71
N LEU A 274 1.13 -8.54 -33.56
CA LEU A 274 0.46 -8.78 -32.29
C LEU A 274 -0.44 -10.01 -32.39
N THR A 275 -0.40 -10.86 -31.37
CA THR A 275 -1.32 -11.99 -31.18
C THR A 275 -2.23 -11.72 -30.00
N GLY A 276 -3.42 -12.32 -30.04
CA GLY A 276 -4.49 -12.03 -29.12
C GLY A 276 -4.69 -13.11 -28.07
N VAL A 277 -4.87 -12.69 -26.82
CA VAL A 277 -5.20 -13.57 -25.70
C VAL A 277 -6.49 -13.09 -25.03
N PRO A 278 -7.57 -13.88 -25.05
CA PRO A 278 -8.81 -13.52 -24.36
C PRO A 278 -8.61 -13.36 -22.85
N ARG A 279 -9.26 -12.34 -22.28
CA ARG A 279 -9.21 -11.95 -20.86
C ARG A 279 -10.56 -11.41 -20.40
N LEU A 280 -10.70 -11.26 -19.08
CA LEU A 280 -11.78 -10.48 -18.47
C LEU A 280 -11.22 -9.16 -17.97
N SER A 281 -11.87 -8.07 -18.35
CA SER A 281 -11.57 -6.74 -17.83
C SER A 281 -12.43 -6.51 -16.58
N MET A 282 -11.76 -6.38 -15.45
CA MET A 282 -12.39 -6.02 -14.18
C MET A 282 -12.80 -4.54 -14.20
N PRO A 283 -14.00 -4.17 -13.70
CA PRO A 283 -14.43 -2.78 -13.64
C PRO A 283 -13.57 -1.97 -12.66
N PRO A 284 -13.29 -0.69 -12.92
CA PRO A 284 -12.78 0.19 -11.86
C PRO A 284 -13.86 0.37 -10.76
N MET A 285 -13.45 0.78 -9.55
CA MET A 285 -14.36 0.93 -8.40
C MET A 285 -15.60 1.79 -8.72
N GLN A 286 -15.40 2.87 -9.46
CA GLN A 286 -16.46 3.82 -9.82
C GLN A 286 -17.49 3.17 -10.74
N ALA A 287 -17.08 2.23 -11.60
CA ALA A 287 -18.01 1.45 -12.40
C ALA A 287 -18.81 0.48 -11.52
N ILE A 288 -18.20 -0.12 -10.49
CA ILE A 288 -18.93 -0.94 -9.50
C ILE A 288 -19.94 -0.09 -8.75
N CYS A 289 -19.56 1.07 -8.22
CA CYS A 289 -20.50 1.96 -7.54
C CYS A 289 -21.64 2.41 -8.48
N HIS A 290 -21.31 2.71 -9.74
CA HIS A 290 -22.30 3.19 -10.72
C HIS A 290 -23.28 2.09 -11.17
N PHE A 291 -22.78 0.90 -11.51
CA PHE A 291 -23.56 -0.17 -12.14
C PHE A 291 -23.85 -1.36 -11.21
N GLY A 292 -23.36 -1.29 -9.98
CA GLY A 292 -23.48 -2.34 -8.97
C GLY A 292 -24.94 -2.68 -8.66
N GLY A 293 -25.20 -3.91 -8.23
CA GLY A 293 -26.52 -4.38 -7.82
C GLY A 293 -26.97 -3.84 -6.45
N SER A 294 -28.00 -4.47 -5.89
CA SER A 294 -28.60 -4.09 -4.60
C SER A 294 -27.61 -4.19 -3.42
N ASN A 295 -26.67 -5.13 -3.47
CA ASN A 295 -25.67 -5.28 -2.41
C ASN A 295 -24.72 -4.08 -2.37
N VAL A 296 -24.32 -3.57 -3.54
CA VAL A 296 -23.54 -2.33 -3.63
C VAL A 296 -24.39 -1.13 -3.20
N ASP A 297 -25.67 -1.07 -3.56
CA ASP A 297 -26.57 -0.01 -3.07
C ASP A 297 -26.65 0.03 -1.54
N GLU A 298 -26.83 -1.13 -0.91
CA GLU A 298 -26.90 -1.23 0.54
C GLU A 298 -25.56 -0.85 1.19
N TRP A 299 -24.45 -1.31 0.60
CA TRP A 299 -23.11 -0.98 1.02
C TRP A 299 -22.83 0.53 0.99
N LEU A 300 -23.21 1.20 -0.10
CA LEU A 300 -23.12 2.66 -0.26
C LEU A 300 -23.99 3.38 0.77
N ARG A 301 -25.25 2.97 0.91
CA ARG A 301 -26.21 3.59 1.83
C ARG A 301 -25.77 3.51 3.29
N LYS A 302 -25.21 2.37 3.73
CA LYS A 302 -24.67 2.21 5.09
C LYS A 302 -23.55 3.21 5.42
N ARG A 303 -22.91 3.78 4.40
CA ARG A 303 -21.83 4.78 4.51
C ARG A 303 -22.30 6.21 4.24
N GLY A 304 -23.61 6.40 4.02
CA GLY A 304 -24.15 7.71 3.64
C GLY A 304 -23.72 8.17 2.24
N LEU A 305 -23.26 7.24 1.39
CA LEU A 305 -22.80 7.53 0.03
C LEU A 305 -23.89 7.24 -0.99
N GLY A 306 -23.95 8.06 -2.04
CA GLY A 306 -24.69 7.81 -3.27
C GLY A 306 -23.81 7.18 -4.35
N ARG A 307 -24.47 6.61 -5.37
CA ARG A 307 -23.79 5.95 -6.52
C ARG A 307 -22.84 6.83 -7.32
N ARG A 308 -22.92 8.16 -7.15
CA ARG A 308 -22.16 9.17 -7.90
C ARG A 308 -21.19 9.96 -7.05
N ASP A 309 -21.08 9.65 -5.77
CA ASP A 309 -20.23 10.37 -4.84
C ASP A 309 -18.79 9.84 -4.94
N TYR A 310 -18.28 9.69 -6.16
CA TYR A 310 -16.96 9.11 -6.48
C TYR A 310 -15.82 9.87 -5.80
N ASP A 311 -15.97 11.19 -5.68
CA ASP A 311 -14.99 12.08 -5.06
C ASP A 311 -14.93 11.89 -3.54
N ALA A 312 -15.93 11.24 -2.94
CA ALA A 312 -15.92 10.88 -1.52
C ALA A 312 -15.19 9.55 -1.25
N PHE A 313 -14.71 8.85 -2.29
CA PHE A 313 -13.95 7.60 -2.17
C PHE A 313 -12.44 7.81 -2.04
N ASP A 314 -11.96 9.02 -1.76
CA ASP A 314 -10.64 9.26 -1.14
C ASP A 314 -10.60 8.73 0.33
N LEU A 315 -11.29 7.61 0.60
CA LEU A 315 -11.29 6.90 1.87
C LEU A 315 -10.29 5.75 1.70
N PRO A 316 -9.06 5.87 2.24
CA PRO A 316 -7.98 4.89 2.06
C PRO A 316 -8.42 3.46 2.40
N GLU A 317 -9.30 3.33 3.39
CA GLU A 317 -9.76 2.05 3.94
C GLU A 317 -10.76 1.29 3.04
N LEU A 318 -11.44 1.95 2.11
CA LEU A 318 -12.48 1.32 1.27
C LEU A 318 -11.98 0.84 -0.09
N ASP A 319 -10.78 1.26 -0.46
CA ASP A 319 -10.28 1.15 -1.82
C ASP A 319 -9.12 0.16 -1.94
N GLU A 320 -8.27 0.05 -0.91
CA GLU A 320 -6.96 -0.57 -1.08
C GLU A 320 -6.99 -2.02 -1.57
N ASN A 321 -7.83 -2.89 -1.01
CA ASN A 321 -7.81 -4.31 -1.37
C ASN A 321 -8.36 -4.53 -2.79
N TYR A 322 -9.53 -3.96 -3.09
CA TYR A 322 -10.11 -4.07 -4.43
C TYR A 322 -9.22 -3.39 -5.47
N THR A 323 -8.77 -2.15 -5.22
CA THR A 323 -7.95 -1.40 -6.17
C THR A 323 -6.60 -2.03 -6.40
N LYS A 324 -5.92 -2.56 -5.36
CA LYS A 324 -4.69 -3.36 -5.56
C LYS A 324 -4.96 -4.57 -6.44
N ASN A 325 -6.09 -5.27 -6.26
CA ASN A 325 -6.44 -6.42 -7.09
C ASN A 325 -6.80 -6.02 -8.52
N TRP A 326 -7.56 -4.95 -8.71
CA TRP A 326 -7.87 -4.39 -10.02
C TRP A 326 -6.59 -3.96 -10.75
N GLN A 327 -5.70 -3.22 -10.09
CA GLN A 327 -4.41 -2.78 -10.63
C GLN A 327 -3.56 -3.95 -11.13
N LYS A 328 -3.48 -5.06 -10.38
CA LYS A 328 -2.76 -6.27 -10.82
C LYS A 328 -3.26 -6.85 -12.15
N THR A 329 -4.53 -6.64 -12.48
CA THR A 329 -5.15 -7.15 -13.72
C THR A 329 -5.31 -6.10 -14.81
N CYS A 330 -5.05 -4.83 -14.47
CA CYS A 330 -5.28 -3.70 -15.33
C CYS A 330 -4.02 -3.42 -16.17
N PRO A 331 -4.11 -3.44 -17.52
CA PRO A 331 -2.94 -3.29 -18.39
C PRO A 331 -2.21 -1.95 -18.27
N LEU A 332 -2.81 -0.97 -17.60
CA LEU A 332 -2.12 0.29 -17.30
C LEU A 332 -0.95 0.10 -16.32
N TYR A 333 -1.02 -0.90 -15.44
CA TYR A 333 -0.07 -1.10 -14.34
C TYR A 333 0.89 -2.28 -14.59
N GLY A 334 0.91 -2.84 -15.80
CA GLY A 334 1.80 -3.94 -16.15
C GLY A 334 2.14 -3.94 -17.64
N ASP A 335 3.10 -4.78 -18.03
CA ASP A 335 3.60 -4.85 -19.41
C ASP A 335 2.94 -5.98 -20.23
N GLU A 336 1.75 -6.40 -19.83
CA GLU A 336 1.07 -7.57 -20.40
C GLU A 336 0.29 -7.26 -21.69
N ALA A 337 0.15 -6.01 -22.12
CA ALA A 337 -0.58 -5.73 -23.35
C ALA A 337 -0.03 -4.50 -24.05
N ASP A 338 0.11 -4.61 -25.37
CA ASP A 338 0.37 -3.46 -26.23
C ASP A 338 -0.94 -2.74 -26.58
N ILE A 339 -2.01 -3.52 -26.77
CA ILE A 339 -3.37 -3.06 -27.08
C ILE A 339 -4.37 -3.95 -26.33
N VAL A 340 -5.45 -3.37 -25.82
CA VAL A 340 -6.59 -4.11 -25.28
C VAL A 340 -7.79 -3.86 -26.18
N LEU A 341 -8.48 -4.93 -26.61
CA LEU A 341 -9.74 -4.87 -27.34
C LEU A 341 -10.93 -5.08 -26.40
N GLY A 342 -11.90 -4.16 -26.40
CA GLY A 342 -13.08 -4.25 -25.55
C GLY A 342 -12.82 -3.85 -24.09
N GLY A 343 -13.57 -4.47 -23.17
CA GLY A 343 -13.38 -4.28 -21.72
C GLY A 343 -14.00 -3.00 -21.14
N TRP A 344 -13.54 -2.65 -19.94
CA TRP A 344 -13.81 -1.37 -19.29
C TRP A 344 -12.78 -0.32 -19.72
N HIS A 345 -13.23 0.93 -19.77
CA HIS A 345 -12.30 2.04 -19.96
C HIS A 345 -11.60 2.37 -18.65
N LEU A 346 -10.43 2.99 -18.77
CA LEU A 346 -9.66 3.42 -17.62
C LEU A 346 -10.28 4.66 -17.02
N GLN A 347 -10.29 4.71 -15.71
CA GLN A 347 -10.49 5.98 -15.02
C GLN A 347 -9.15 6.71 -15.01
N TRP A 348 -9.18 7.93 -15.53
CA TRP A 348 -8.01 8.80 -15.58
C TRP A 348 -8.00 9.74 -14.37
N PRO A 349 -6.82 10.09 -13.81
CA PRO A 349 -6.71 10.96 -12.64
C PRO A 349 -7.38 12.34 -12.82
N ASP A 350 -7.42 12.84 -14.05
CA ASP A 350 -8.06 14.11 -14.42
C ASP A 350 -9.60 14.00 -14.54
N GLY A 351 -10.12 12.78 -14.61
CA GLY A 351 -11.53 12.46 -14.72
C GLY A 351 -12.28 12.61 -13.40
N LYS A 352 -12.79 13.82 -13.12
CA LYS A 352 -13.64 14.10 -11.93
C LYS A 352 -14.92 13.27 -11.85
N ARG A 353 -15.30 12.57 -12.92
CA ARG A 353 -16.50 11.73 -12.97
C ARG A 353 -16.23 10.51 -13.82
N TYR A 354 -16.84 9.39 -13.43
CA TYR A 354 -16.97 8.24 -14.31
C TYR A 354 -17.90 8.62 -15.47
N ASP A 355 -17.30 9.20 -16.51
CA ASP A 355 -18.03 9.68 -17.68
C ASP A 355 -18.57 8.48 -18.45
N LYS A 356 -19.90 8.38 -18.52
CA LYS A 356 -20.55 7.51 -19.51
C LYS A 356 -20.22 8.05 -20.90
N ARG A 357 -19.13 7.55 -21.47
CA ARG A 357 -18.79 7.82 -22.87
C ARG A 357 -19.92 7.24 -23.75
N PRO A 358 -20.34 7.97 -24.79
CA PRO A 358 -21.35 7.47 -25.71
C PRO A 358 -20.74 6.35 -26.55
N GLY A 359 -21.09 5.10 -26.24
CA GLY A 359 -20.71 3.94 -27.03
C GLY A 359 -19.99 2.84 -26.25
N THR A 360 -19.44 1.89 -27.00
CA THR A 360 -18.67 0.75 -26.49
C THR A 360 -17.20 0.97 -26.78
N LEU A 361 -16.33 0.73 -25.78
CA LEU A 361 -14.89 0.78 -25.96
C LEU A 361 -14.47 -0.33 -26.94
N CYS A 362 -13.80 0.05 -28.02
CA CYS A 362 -13.27 -0.88 -29.02
C CYS A 362 -11.84 -1.25 -28.69
N LEU A 363 -10.98 -0.26 -28.47
CA LEU A 363 -9.59 -0.53 -28.09
C LEU A 363 -8.99 0.56 -27.21
N THR A 364 -7.98 0.16 -26.44
CA THR A 364 -7.06 1.05 -25.71
C THR A 364 -5.63 0.64 -26.03
N THR A 365 -4.75 1.60 -26.27
CA THR A 365 -3.32 1.36 -26.50
C THR A 365 -2.52 1.60 -25.22
N PHE A 366 -1.48 0.78 -25.03
CA PHE A 366 -0.62 0.79 -23.83
C PHE A 366 0.87 0.75 -24.19
N ARG A 367 1.20 0.27 -25.39
CA ARG A 367 2.57 0.29 -25.90
C ARG A 367 3.02 1.73 -26.16
N ASP A 368 4.27 1.97 -25.83
CA ASP A 368 4.91 3.28 -25.82
C ASP A 368 4.24 4.21 -24.79
N ALA A 369 5.03 5.04 -24.12
CA ALA A 369 4.49 6.01 -23.18
C ALA A 369 3.49 6.95 -23.88
N GLU A 370 2.75 7.71 -23.09
CA GLU A 370 1.65 8.58 -23.52
C GLU A 370 1.87 9.37 -24.84
N PRO A 371 0.80 9.62 -25.61
CA PRO A 371 -0.60 9.48 -25.21
C PRO A 371 -1.17 8.07 -25.41
N TRP A 372 -1.90 7.56 -24.42
CA TRP A 372 -2.74 6.37 -24.60
C TRP A 372 -3.98 6.74 -25.40
N ILE A 373 -4.30 5.91 -26.39
CA ILE A 373 -5.42 6.13 -27.30
C ILE A 373 -6.56 5.19 -26.96
N GLU A 374 -7.75 5.76 -26.73
CA GLU A 374 -9.01 5.03 -26.64
C GLU A 374 -9.82 5.23 -27.94
N VAL A 375 -10.34 4.14 -28.50
CA VAL A 375 -11.30 4.18 -29.62
C VAL A 375 -12.63 3.62 -29.17
N TRP A 376 -13.69 4.36 -29.43
CA TRP A 376 -15.07 4.05 -29.05
C TRP A 376 -15.95 3.92 -30.30
N CYS A 377 -16.86 2.95 -30.29
CA CYS A 377 -17.89 2.79 -31.32
C CYS A 377 -19.25 3.16 -30.75
N GLU A 378 -19.91 4.14 -31.37
CA GLU A 378 -21.31 4.46 -31.09
C GLU A 378 -22.25 3.37 -31.65
N SER A 379 -23.51 3.36 -31.21
CA SER A 379 -24.54 2.46 -31.75
C SER A 379 -24.79 2.63 -33.26
N SER A 380 -24.43 3.81 -33.80
CA SER A 380 -24.46 4.11 -35.24
C SER A 380 -23.32 3.48 -36.04
N GLY A 381 -22.34 2.84 -35.37
CA GLY A 381 -21.08 2.41 -35.99
C GLY A 381 -20.03 3.51 -36.10
N LYS A 382 -20.35 4.76 -35.73
CA LYS A 382 -19.41 5.87 -35.78
C LYS A 382 -18.30 5.69 -34.74
N LEU A 383 -17.06 5.89 -35.18
CA LEU A 383 -15.88 5.85 -34.33
C LEU A 383 -15.57 7.21 -33.71
N LYS A 384 -15.19 7.21 -32.43
CA LYS A 384 -14.65 8.35 -31.69
C LYS A 384 -13.32 7.96 -31.08
N CYS A 385 -12.35 8.89 -31.06
CA CYS A 385 -11.03 8.64 -30.52
C CYS A 385 -10.66 9.68 -29.48
N PHE A 386 -9.98 9.25 -28.42
CA PHE A 386 -9.49 10.12 -27.35
C PHE A 386 -8.02 9.80 -27.11
N ALA A 387 -7.20 10.86 -27.03
CA ALA A 387 -5.84 10.78 -26.50
C ALA A 387 -5.90 11.07 -24.99
N ARG A 388 -5.14 10.30 -24.21
CA ARG A 388 -5.05 10.39 -22.75
C ARG A 388 -3.60 10.64 -22.37
N VAL A 389 -3.40 11.66 -21.54
CA VAL A 389 -2.11 12.14 -21.05
C VAL A 389 -2.30 12.38 -19.55
N THR A 390 -1.36 11.95 -18.70
CA THR A 390 -1.39 12.14 -17.24
C THR A 390 -0.65 13.38 -16.79
#